data_AF-A0A1I3F365-F1
#
_entry.id   AF-A0A1I3F365-F1
#
_cell.length_a   1.000
_cell.length_b   1.000
_cell.length_c   1.000
_cell.angle_alpha   90.00
_cell.angle_beta   90.00
_cell.angle_gamma   90.00
#
_symmetry.space_group_name_H-M   'P 1'
#
loop_
_entity.id
_entity.type
_entity.pdbx_description
1 polymer ?
#
loop_
_entity_poly.entity_id
_entity_poly.type
_entity_poly.pdbx_seq_one_letter_code
_entity_poly.pdbx_strand_id
1 'polypeptide(L)'
;MKQGGLVFAGAVAALTFCTMSPAYADAIDGAWCSENGRRFTIEGSAVTTTKGLRLSGNYTRHTFNFTLPPEEADAGSPVDMVLQGETQVRVTIGSAAAQTWRRCTPGIS
;
A
#
# COMPACT_ATOMS: atom_id res chain seq x y z
N MET A 1 -69.29 -16.76 -0.39
CA MET A 1 -68.79 -15.77 0.59
C MET A 1 -67.54 -16.37 1.25
N LYS A 2 -66.37 -15.77 1.45
CA LYS A 2 -65.59 -14.65 0.88
C LYS A 2 -64.29 -14.65 1.71
N GLN A 3 -63.11 -14.72 1.07
CA GLN A 3 -61.75 -14.32 1.54
C GLN A 3 -61.15 -15.06 2.77
N GLY A 4 -59.85 -15.31 2.92
CA GLY A 4 -58.63 -14.94 2.18
C GLY A 4 -57.37 -15.22 3.04
N GLY A 5 -56.18 -15.11 2.42
CA GLY A 5 -54.87 -15.08 3.09
C GLY A 5 -54.15 -16.44 3.14
N LEU A 6 -52.86 -16.59 2.89
CA LEU A 6 -51.76 -15.64 2.71
C LEU A 6 -50.64 -16.41 1.99
N VAL A 7 -50.10 -15.88 0.89
CA VAL A 7 -48.98 -16.49 0.15
C VAL A 7 -47.67 -16.01 0.82
N PHE A 8 -46.92 -16.90 1.46
CA PHE A 8 -45.56 -16.61 1.90
C PHE A 8 -44.58 -16.90 0.75
N ALA A 9 -44.22 -15.85 0.01
CA ALA A 9 -43.07 -15.88 -0.90
C ALA A 9 -41.79 -15.67 -0.05
N GLY A 10 -41.02 -16.73 0.18
CA GLY A 10 -39.72 -16.65 0.84
C GLY A 10 -38.67 -16.07 -0.10
N ALA A 11 -38.30 -14.79 0.11
CA ALA A 11 -37.17 -14.16 -0.57
C ALA A 11 -35.88 -14.50 0.19
N VAL A 12 -35.03 -15.34 -0.39
CA VAL A 12 -33.67 -15.58 0.11
C VAL A 12 -32.79 -14.40 -0.34
N ALA A 13 -32.46 -13.52 0.59
CA ALA A 13 -31.58 -12.37 0.34
C ALA A 13 -30.13 -12.86 0.13
N ALA A 14 -29.62 -12.77 -1.09
CA ALA A 14 -28.21 -13.01 -1.40
C ALA A 14 -27.36 -11.86 -0.85
N LEU A 15 -26.60 -12.12 0.21
CA LEU A 15 -25.61 -11.20 0.77
C LEU A 15 -24.39 -11.17 -0.16
N THR A 16 -24.34 -10.19 -1.06
CA THR A 16 -23.16 -9.91 -1.89
C THR A 16 -22.07 -9.31 -0.99
N PHE A 17 -21.04 -10.10 -0.68
CA PHE A 17 -19.84 -9.58 -0.01
C PHE A 17 -19.09 -8.67 -0.98
N CYS A 18 -19.21 -7.35 -0.82
CA CYS A 18 -18.35 -6.38 -1.49
C CYS A 18 -16.92 -6.58 -1.00
N THR A 19 -16.05 -7.11 -1.85
CA THR A 19 -14.60 -7.07 -1.63
C THR A 19 -14.16 -5.61 -1.70
N MET A 20 -13.94 -4.99 -0.54
CA MET A 20 -13.48 -3.61 -0.47
C MET A 20 -12.01 -3.57 -0.90
N SER A 21 -11.76 -3.35 -2.19
CA SER A 21 -10.43 -3.00 -2.66
C SER A 21 -10.02 -1.71 -1.96
N PRO A 22 -8.84 -1.62 -1.34
CA PRO A 22 -8.35 -0.35 -0.82
C PRO A 22 -8.28 0.63 -1.98
N ALA A 23 -9.15 1.65 -1.95
CA ALA A 23 -9.07 2.74 -2.91
C ALA A 23 -7.77 3.50 -2.60
N TYR A 24 -6.76 3.32 -3.44
CA TYR A 24 -5.56 4.15 -3.37
C TYR A 24 -5.97 5.55 -3.79
N ALA A 25 -6.36 6.39 -2.84
CA ALA A 25 -6.28 7.83 -3.04
C ALA A 25 -4.85 8.14 -3.52
N ASP A 26 -4.68 9.10 -4.43
CA ASP A 26 -3.39 9.56 -4.98
C ASP A 26 -2.39 9.99 -3.88
N ALA A 27 -1.90 9.04 -3.11
CA ALA A 27 -1.18 9.19 -1.86
C ALA A 27 -0.11 8.11 -1.81
N ILE A 28 1.06 8.49 -1.33
CA ILE A 28 2.22 7.59 -1.30
C ILE A 28 2.09 6.49 -0.24
N ASP A 29 1.16 6.61 0.71
CA ASP A 29 0.84 5.58 1.70
C ASP A 29 0.56 4.23 1.07
N GLY A 30 1.02 3.18 1.74
CA GLY A 30 0.80 1.80 1.38
C GLY A 30 2.09 1.04 1.09
N ALA A 31 1.88 -0.15 0.55
CA ALA A 31 2.89 -1.17 0.29
C ALA A 31 3.55 -0.99 -1.09
N TRP A 32 4.87 -0.87 -1.12
CA TRP A 32 5.66 -0.74 -2.34
C TRP A 32 6.68 -1.86 -2.46
N CYS A 33 6.68 -2.54 -3.61
CA CYS A 33 7.52 -3.69 -3.90
C CYS A 33 8.41 -3.38 -5.12
N SER A 34 9.70 -3.65 -4.98
CA SER A 34 10.66 -3.67 -6.07
C SER A 34 10.64 -5.02 -6.78
N GLU A 35 11.12 -5.06 -8.02
CA GLU A 35 11.29 -6.31 -8.77
C GLU A 35 12.30 -7.26 -8.09
N ASN A 36 13.22 -6.71 -7.29
CA ASN A 36 14.27 -7.47 -6.60
C ASN A 36 13.84 -7.93 -5.19
N GLY A 37 12.54 -7.85 -4.87
CA GLY A 37 12.00 -8.32 -3.58
C GLY A 37 12.22 -7.38 -2.40
N ARG A 38 12.76 -6.16 -2.63
CA ARG A 38 12.76 -5.12 -1.60
C ARG A 38 11.37 -4.54 -1.47
N ARG A 39 11.08 -4.09 -0.26
CA ARG A 39 9.74 -3.69 0.13
C ARG A 39 9.76 -2.60 1.19
N PHE A 40 8.90 -1.60 1.01
CA PHE A 40 8.63 -0.54 1.97
C PHE A 40 7.13 -0.38 2.16
N THR A 41 6.67 -0.22 3.41
CA THR A 41 5.28 0.11 3.72
C THR A 41 5.24 1.49 4.38
N ILE A 42 4.56 2.46 3.77
CA ILE A 42 4.44 3.83 4.26
C ILE A 42 3.07 4.03 4.91
N GLU A 43 3.05 4.62 6.10
CA GLU A 43 1.85 4.96 6.86
C GLU A 43 2.04 6.36 7.47
N GLY A 44 1.62 7.40 6.75
CA GLY A 44 1.94 8.79 7.05
C GLY A 44 3.46 8.99 7.11
N SER A 45 3.94 9.57 8.21
CA SER A 45 5.38 9.79 8.41
C SER A 45 6.16 8.52 8.79
N ALA A 46 5.50 7.37 8.98
CA ALA A 46 6.18 6.13 9.33
C ALA A 46 6.45 5.27 8.09
N VAL A 47 7.57 4.56 8.10
CA VAL A 47 7.90 3.53 7.12
C VAL A 47 8.35 2.26 7.82
N THR A 48 7.96 1.11 7.25
CA THR A 48 8.46 -0.21 7.64
C THR A 48 9.32 -0.77 6.50
N THR A 49 10.56 -1.16 6.81
CA THR A 49 11.51 -1.68 5.82
C THR A 49 11.28 -3.16 5.49
N THR A 50 12.07 -3.69 4.55
CA THR A 50 12.02 -5.10 4.15
C THR A 50 12.33 -6.04 5.33
N LYS A 51 13.21 -5.62 6.26
CA LYS A 51 13.49 -6.36 7.49
C LYS A 51 12.48 -6.11 8.62
N GLY A 52 11.40 -5.39 8.36
CA GLY A 52 10.36 -5.08 9.36
C GLY A 52 10.74 -3.95 10.32
N LEU A 53 11.79 -3.18 10.03
CA LEU A 53 12.23 -2.08 10.89
C LEU A 53 11.32 -0.89 10.67
N ARG A 54 10.77 -0.34 11.75
CA ARG A 54 9.90 0.83 11.69
C ARG A 54 10.66 2.09 12.07
N LEU A 55 10.57 3.11 11.23
CA LEU A 55 11.23 4.40 11.40
C LEU A 55 10.37 5.54 10.87
N SER A 56 10.76 6.77 11.17
CA SER A 56 10.09 7.96 10.65
C SER A 56 10.83 8.52 9.44
N GLY A 57 10.09 9.09 8.50
CA GLY A 57 10.61 9.85 7.36
C GLY A 57 9.86 11.16 7.17
N ASN A 58 10.34 11.95 6.20
CA ASN A 58 9.66 13.15 5.73
C ASN A 58 8.58 12.73 4.75
N TYR A 59 7.33 13.04 5.09
CA TYR A 59 6.16 12.62 4.33
C TYR A 59 5.48 13.84 3.69
N THR A 60 5.13 13.68 2.42
CA THR A 60 4.09 14.45 1.75
C THR A 60 3.13 13.47 1.05
N ARG A 61 2.04 13.99 0.47
CA ARG A 61 1.11 13.15 -0.28
C ARG A 61 1.78 12.44 -1.48
N HIS A 62 2.81 13.03 -2.08
CA HIS A 62 3.43 12.53 -3.32
C HIS A 62 4.91 12.14 -3.15
N THR A 63 5.50 12.37 -1.99
CA THR A 63 6.92 12.07 -1.73
C THR A 63 7.13 11.50 -0.34
N PHE A 64 8.15 10.67 -0.21
CA PHE A 64 8.60 10.16 1.08
C PHE A 64 10.12 10.03 1.08
N ASN A 65 10.77 10.51 2.14
CA ASN A 65 12.22 10.53 2.23
C ASN A 65 12.68 10.07 3.61
N PHE A 66 13.66 9.18 3.67
CA PHE A 66 14.21 8.66 4.93
C PHE A 66 15.63 8.13 4.73
N THR A 67 16.32 7.78 5.81
CA THR A 67 17.64 7.14 5.74
C THR A 67 17.51 5.68 6.16
N LEU A 68 18.14 4.77 5.40
CA LEU A 68 18.11 3.34 5.73
C LEU A 68 18.82 3.07 7.08
N PRO A 69 18.21 2.25 7.95
CA PRO A 69 18.80 1.93 9.24
C PRO A 69 20.02 0.99 9.09
N PRO A 70 20.91 0.91 10.10
CA PRO A 70 22.16 0.14 10.05
C PRO A 70 22.02 -1.33 9.70
N GLU A 71 20.86 -1.92 9.95
CA GLU A 71 20.58 -3.34 9.77
C GLU A 71 20.16 -3.67 8.33
N GLU A 72 19.99 -2.69 7.44
CA GLU A 72 19.66 -2.89 6.01
C GLU A 72 20.92 -2.99 5.12
N ALA A 73 20.79 -3.57 3.93
CA ALA A 73 21.93 -3.80 3.03
C ALA A 73 22.64 -2.51 2.57
N ASP A 74 21.89 -1.41 2.43
CA ASP A 74 22.40 -0.08 2.05
C ASP A 74 22.32 0.91 3.22
N ALA A 75 22.63 0.44 4.43
CA ALA A 75 22.65 1.21 5.67
C ALA A 75 23.22 2.63 5.48
N GLY A 76 22.54 3.63 6.05
CA GLY A 76 22.93 5.04 5.98
C GLY A 76 22.64 5.73 4.65
N SER A 77 22.21 4.99 3.62
CA SER A 77 21.84 5.61 2.35
C SER A 77 20.51 6.37 2.47
N PRO A 78 20.41 7.61 1.92
CA PRO A 78 19.13 8.27 1.77
C PRO A 78 18.27 7.51 0.78
N VAL A 79 16.97 7.46 1.04
CA VAL A 79 15.95 6.91 0.16
C VAL A 79 14.99 8.03 -0.18
N ASP A 80 14.85 8.28 -1.47
CA ASP A 80 13.91 9.25 -2.02
C ASP A 80 12.85 8.51 -2.82
N MET A 81 11.59 8.68 -2.43
CA MET A 81 10.44 8.07 -3.09
C MET A 81 9.53 9.16 -3.64
N VAL A 82 9.18 9.07 -4.92
CA VAL A 82 8.28 10.02 -5.59
C VAL A 82 7.16 9.25 -6.29
N LEU A 83 5.92 9.48 -5.88
CA LEU A 83 4.74 8.85 -6.45
C LEU A 83 4.60 9.22 -7.93
N GLN A 84 4.28 8.24 -8.79
CA GLN A 84 4.10 8.39 -10.23
C GLN A 84 2.73 7.80 -10.62
N GLY A 85 1.67 8.58 -10.40
CA GLY A 85 0.28 8.10 -10.50
C GLY A 85 -0.09 7.21 -9.31
N GLU A 86 -1.09 6.35 -9.47
CA GLU A 86 -1.67 5.62 -8.31
C GLU A 86 -0.89 4.35 -7.93
N THR A 87 -0.20 3.74 -8.89
CA THR A 87 0.33 2.36 -8.77
C THR A 87 1.84 2.24 -8.91
N GLN A 88 2.55 3.35 -9.10
CA GLN A 88 4.00 3.36 -9.28
C GLN A 88 4.66 4.39 -8.38
N VAL A 89 5.88 4.10 -7.96
CA VAL A 89 6.74 5.04 -7.26
C VAL A 89 8.13 4.96 -7.86
N ARG A 90 8.76 6.11 -8.08
CA ARG A 90 10.18 6.20 -8.41
C ARG A 90 10.96 6.19 -7.09
N VAL A 91 11.92 5.29 -6.96
CA VAL A 91 12.76 5.12 -5.76
C VAL A 91 14.22 5.32 -6.13
N THR A 92 14.90 6.20 -5.42
CA THR A 92 16.36 6.36 -5.48
C THR A 92 16.93 5.99 -4.12
N ILE A 93 18.02 5.22 -4.11
CA ILE A 93 18.69 4.77 -2.87
C ILE A 93 20.16 5.13 -2.98
N GLY A 94 20.61 6.03 -2.11
CA GLY A 94 21.95 6.62 -2.20
C GLY A 94 22.18 7.29 -3.55
N SER A 95 23.28 6.93 -4.21
CA SER A 95 23.64 7.41 -5.55
C SER A 95 23.26 6.44 -6.68
N ALA A 96 22.48 5.38 -6.38
CA ALA A 96 22.07 4.41 -7.38
C ALA A 96 21.10 5.02 -8.41
N ALA A 97 21.01 4.38 -9.59
CA ALA A 97 20.02 4.76 -10.59
C ALA A 97 18.59 4.61 -10.03
N ALA A 98 17.72 5.54 -10.40
CA ALA A 98 16.33 5.51 -9.99
C ALA A 98 15.62 4.24 -10.49
N GLN A 99 14.84 3.62 -9.62
CA GLN A 99 14.09 2.41 -9.86
C GLN A 99 12.59 2.72 -9.91
N THR A 100 11.83 1.99 -10.70
CA THR A 100 10.36 2.04 -10.67
C THR A 100 9.84 0.87 -9.86
N TRP A 101 9.19 1.16 -8.74
CA TRP A 101 8.55 0.16 -7.89
C TRP A 101 7.04 0.24 -8.08
N ARG A 102 6.35 -0.86 -7.72
CA ARG A 102 4.90 -1.01 -7.87
C ARG A 102 4.24 -1.21 -6.53
N ARG A 103 2.93 -0.97 -6.47
CA ARG A 103 2.12 -1.44 -5.33
C ARG A 103 2.34 -2.94 -5.17
N CYS A 104 2.55 -3.39 -3.94
CA CYS A 104 2.61 -4.81 -3.65
C CYS A 104 1.26 -5.47 -3.93
N THR A 105 1.27 -6.78 -4.22
CA THR A 105 0.06 -7.60 -4.28
C THR A 105 -0.69 -7.54 -2.93
N PRO A 106 -2.03 -7.53 -2.92
CA PRO A 106 -2.80 -7.57 -1.68
C PRO A 106 -2.34 -8.68 -0.73
N GLY A 107 -2.22 -8.36 0.57
CA GLY A 107 -1.75 -9.30 1.60
C GLY A 107 -0.23 -9.33 1.81
N ILE A 108 0.55 -8.68 0.94
CA ILE A 108 1.99 -8.52 1.14
C ILE A 108 2.18 -7.24 1.94
N SER A 109 2.66 -7.40 3.20
CA SER A 109 3.01 -6.49 4.33
C SER A 109 4.43 -5.94 4.48
#